data_AF-A0A6A5ZD43-F1
#
_entry.id   AF-A0A6A5ZD43-F1
#
_cell.length_a   1.000
_cell.length_b   1.000
_cell.length_c   1.000
_cell.angle_alpha   90.00
_cell.angle_beta   90.00
_cell.angle_gamma   90.00
#
_symmetry.space_group_name_H-M   'P 1'
#
loop_
_entity.id
_entity.type
_entity.pdbx_description
1 polymer ?
#
loop_
_entity_poly.entity_id
_entity_poly.type
_entity_poly.pdbx_seq_one_letter_code
_entity_poly.pdbx_strand_id
1 'polypeptide(L)'
;MSAAAEAVLNGAKVAAEVFKLRPDYRALLMEAESSAREATSKQPITEMPHDAAWREACKAFGAKPKKERNSLESLMHRAEGGLPRVNRLTDIYNAISVTHQIPLGGEDLDKYSRLPLLIRASGQEKFETTAAGETVTELPAAGEVVWCDDTGVVAVRTSA
;
A
#
# COMPACT_ATOMS: atom_id res chain seq x y z
N MET A 1 15.91 17.32 -5.57
CA MET A 1 15.03 18.43 -6.02
C MET A 1 15.75 19.75 -5.78
N SER A 2 15.51 20.79 -6.57
CA SER A 2 16.10 22.10 -6.29
C SER A 2 15.39 22.77 -5.10
N ALA A 3 16.09 23.61 -4.35
CA ALA A 3 15.49 24.42 -3.28
C ALA A 3 14.31 25.27 -3.77
N ALA A 4 14.32 25.64 -5.05
CA ALA A 4 13.19 26.32 -5.70
C ALA A 4 11.96 25.42 -5.85
N ALA A 5 12.14 24.15 -6.23
CA ALA A 5 11.03 23.19 -6.29
C ALA A 5 10.45 22.91 -4.91
N GLU A 6 11.31 22.82 -3.89
CA GLU A 6 10.92 22.58 -2.50
C GLU A 6 10.13 23.76 -1.91
N ALA A 7 10.56 25.00 -2.17
CA ALA A 7 9.82 26.20 -1.79
C ALA A 7 8.44 26.30 -2.46
N VAL A 8 8.34 25.92 -3.73
CA VAL A 8 7.06 25.90 -4.46
C VAL A 8 6.11 24.85 -3.87
N LEU A 9 6.61 23.65 -3.56
CA LEU A 9 5.80 22.60 -2.94
C LEU A 9 5.33 22.99 -1.54
N ASN A 10 6.21 23.58 -0.72
CA ASN A 10 5.88 24.02 0.64
C ASN A 10 4.95 25.24 0.69
N GLY A 11 4.99 26.08 -0.33
CA GLY A 11 4.15 27.28 -0.45
C GLY A 11 2.76 27.01 -1.05
N ALA A 12 2.55 25.87 -1.70
CA ALA A 12 1.28 25.56 -2.35
C ALA A 12 0.16 25.36 -1.33
N LYS A 13 -0.96 26.08 -1.52
CA LYS A 13 -2.17 25.91 -0.70
C LYS A 13 -3.39 25.68 -1.58
N VAL A 14 -4.31 24.86 -1.08
CA VAL A 14 -5.63 24.66 -1.69
C VAL A 14 -6.65 25.40 -0.83
N ALA A 15 -7.50 26.22 -1.44
CA ALA A 15 -8.51 26.99 -0.73
C ALA A 15 -9.53 26.06 -0.04
N ALA A 16 -10.01 26.43 1.16
CA ALA A 16 -10.82 25.55 2.02
C ALA A 16 -12.15 25.15 1.36
N GLU A 17 -12.67 26.00 0.49
CA GLU A 17 -13.93 25.85 -0.24
C GLU A 17 -13.79 24.80 -1.34
N VAL A 18 -12.59 24.63 -1.89
CA VAL A 18 -12.29 23.59 -2.89
C VAL A 18 -12.46 22.21 -2.26
N PHE A 19 -12.00 21.98 -1.02
CA PHE A 19 -12.21 20.69 -0.34
C PHE A 19 -13.70 20.36 -0.09
N LYS A 20 -14.56 21.38 0.02
CA LYS A 20 -16.01 21.19 0.17
C LYS A 20 -16.67 20.72 -1.13
N LEU A 21 -16.07 21.02 -2.28
CA LEU A 21 -16.55 20.59 -3.60
C LEU A 21 -16.17 19.14 -3.94
N ARG A 22 -15.35 18.47 -3.11
CA ARG A 22 -14.77 17.14 -3.38
C ARG A 22 -14.04 16.98 -4.74
N PRO A 23 -13.34 17.99 -5.31
CA PRO A 23 -12.67 17.88 -6.61
C PRO A 23 -11.23 17.33 -6.47
N ASP A 24 -10.88 16.80 -5.30
CA ASP A 24 -9.56 16.35 -4.90
C ASP A 24 -9.39 14.83 -5.12
N TYR A 25 -8.27 14.27 -4.64
CA TYR A 25 -7.98 12.83 -4.66
C TYR A 25 -9.12 11.93 -4.12
N ARG A 26 -10.11 12.49 -3.42
CA ARG A 26 -11.31 11.75 -3.00
C ARG A 26 -12.22 11.39 -4.16
N ALA A 27 -12.23 12.16 -5.25
CA ALA A 27 -12.87 11.75 -6.50
C ALA A 27 -12.21 10.49 -7.07
N LEU A 28 -10.87 10.38 -6.99
CA LEU A 28 -10.14 9.18 -7.39
C LEU A 28 -10.54 7.97 -6.55
N LEU A 29 -10.73 8.14 -5.23
CA LEU A 29 -11.20 7.07 -4.36
C LEU A 29 -12.61 6.59 -4.73
N MET A 30 -13.52 7.52 -5.03
CA MET A 30 -14.89 7.16 -5.45
C MET A 30 -14.88 6.40 -6.78
N GLU A 31 -14.04 6.83 -7.72
CA GLU A 31 -13.86 6.15 -9.00
C GLU A 31 -13.25 4.76 -8.81
N ALA A 32 -12.20 4.64 -7.99
CA ALA A 32 -11.59 3.37 -7.65
C ALA A 32 -12.60 2.42 -6.97
N GLU A 33 -13.41 2.91 -6.03
CA GLU A 33 -14.50 2.15 -5.41
C GLU A 33 -15.53 1.68 -6.45
N SER A 34 -15.88 2.53 -7.41
CA SER A 34 -16.79 2.18 -8.51
C SER A 34 -16.20 1.09 -9.40
N SER A 35 -14.95 1.27 -9.84
CA SER A 35 -14.20 0.29 -10.64
C SER A 35 -14.07 -1.05 -9.93
N ALA A 36 -13.82 -1.04 -8.62
CA ALA A 36 -13.75 -2.26 -7.82
C ALA A 36 -15.10 -2.99 -7.79
N ARG A 37 -16.19 -2.27 -7.47
CA ARG A 37 -17.54 -2.85 -7.47
C ARG A 37 -17.92 -3.43 -8.82
N GLU A 38 -17.60 -2.73 -9.90
CA GLU A 38 -17.84 -3.23 -11.25
C GLU A 38 -17.04 -4.52 -11.50
N ALA A 39 -15.75 -4.54 -11.18
CA ALA A 39 -14.91 -5.73 -11.35
C ALA A 39 -15.43 -6.92 -10.53
N THR A 40 -15.76 -6.71 -9.24
CA THR A 40 -16.22 -7.76 -8.34
C THR A 40 -17.62 -8.27 -8.66
N SER A 41 -18.45 -7.48 -9.36
CA SER A 41 -19.75 -7.94 -9.84
C SER A 41 -19.64 -8.92 -11.02
N LYS A 42 -18.51 -8.91 -11.74
CA LYS A 42 -18.28 -9.78 -12.90
C LYS A 42 -17.65 -11.12 -12.51
N GLN A 43 -16.77 -11.13 -11.51
CA GLN A 43 -16.08 -12.34 -11.05
C GLN A 43 -15.50 -12.18 -9.64
N PRO A 44 -15.24 -13.29 -8.93
CA PRO A 44 -14.54 -13.26 -7.63
C PRO A 44 -13.16 -12.59 -7.74
N ILE A 45 -12.76 -11.85 -6.70
CA ILE A 45 -11.45 -11.18 -6.63
C ILE A 45 -10.30 -12.15 -6.93
N THR A 46 -10.35 -13.35 -6.35
CA THR A 46 -9.30 -14.38 -6.51
C THR A 46 -9.19 -14.96 -7.92
N GLU A 47 -10.20 -14.75 -8.77
CA GLU A 47 -10.21 -15.18 -10.17
C GLU A 47 -9.82 -14.04 -11.12
N MET A 48 -9.61 -12.82 -10.60
CA MET A 48 -9.14 -11.70 -11.41
C MET A 48 -7.70 -11.94 -11.86
N PRO A 49 -7.37 -11.78 -13.16
CA PRO A 49 -6.03 -12.08 -13.68
C PRO A 49 -4.89 -11.37 -12.93
N HIS A 50 -5.08 -10.10 -12.59
CA HIS A 50 -4.07 -9.32 -11.86
C HIS A 50 -3.93 -9.79 -10.42
N ASP A 51 -5.04 -10.02 -9.70
CA ASP A 51 -5.00 -10.51 -8.32
C ASP A 51 -4.34 -11.89 -8.24
N ALA A 52 -4.69 -12.80 -9.15
CA ALA A 52 -4.09 -14.12 -9.28
C ALA A 52 -2.58 -14.04 -9.57
N ALA A 53 -2.15 -13.14 -10.46
CA ALA A 53 -0.73 -12.93 -10.76
C ALA A 53 0.03 -12.43 -9.51
N TRP A 54 -0.54 -11.48 -8.77
CA TRP A 54 0.08 -10.99 -7.54
C TRP A 54 0.12 -12.04 -6.44
N ARG A 55 -0.92 -12.88 -6.31
CA ARG A 55 -0.93 -14.02 -5.38
C ARG A 55 0.18 -15.02 -5.68
N GLU A 56 0.39 -15.37 -6.95
CA GLU A 56 1.48 -16.27 -7.33
C GLU A 56 2.85 -15.61 -7.12
N ALA A 57 3.01 -14.31 -7.40
CA ALA A 57 4.24 -13.58 -7.08
C ALA A 57 4.54 -13.57 -5.57
N CYS A 58 3.56 -13.20 -4.75
CA CYS A 58 3.70 -13.20 -3.28
C CYS A 58 4.03 -14.60 -2.75
N LYS A 59 3.42 -15.65 -3.31
CA LYS A 59 3.72 -17.05 -2.96
C LYS A 59 5.14 -17.45 -3.36
N ALA A 60 5.63 -17.03 -4.53
CA ALA A 60 7.02 -17.23 -4.95
C ALA A 60 8.00 -16.49 -4.02
N PHE A 61 7.54 -15.42 -3.37
CA PHE A 61 8.24 -14.69 -2.33
C PHE A 61 8.02 -15.26 -0.93
N GLY A 62 7.50 -16.47 -0.77
CA GLY A 62 7.36 -17.13 0.53
C GLY A 62 6.12 -16.74 1.35
N ALA A 63 5.28 -15.84 0.86
CA ALA A 63 4.02 -15.51 1.51
C ALA A 63 3.06 -16.72 1.47
N LYS A 64 2.11 -16.75 2.41
CA LYS A 64 1.04 -17.76 2.46
C LYS A 64 -0.28 -17.09 2.06
N PRO A 65 -0.68 -17.10 0.77
CA PRO A 65 -1.82 -16.29 0.28
C PRO A 65 -3.18 -16.62 0.91
N LYS A 66 -3.31 -17.80 1.54
CA LYS A 66 -4.51 -18.19 2.29
C LYS A 66 -4.61 -17.50 3.65
N LYS A 67 -3.49 -17.04 4.22
CA LYS A 67 -3.40 -16.36 5.52
C LYS A 67 -3.15 -14.87 5.35
N GLU A 68 -2.43 -14.47 4.31
CA GLU A 68 -1.91 -13.13 4.12
C GLU A 68 -2.31 -12.61 2.74
N ARG A 69 -3.17 -11.57 2.73
CA ARG A 69 -3.59 -10.86 1.51
C ARG A 69 -2.60 -9.74 1.20
N ASN A 70 -2.35 -9.48 -0.08
CA ASN A 70 -1.63 -8.27 -0.48
C ASN A 70 -2.54 -7.02 -0.33
N SER A 71 -1.95 -5.82 -0.47
CA SER A 71 -2.68 -4.55 -0.37
C SER A 71 -3.84 -4.46 -1.34
N LEU A 72 -3.64 -4.82 -2.61
CA LEU A 72 -4.70 -4.82 -3.63
C LEU A 72 -5.88 -5.71 -3.22
N GLU A 73 -5.63 -6.98 -2.90
CA GLU A 73 -6.69 -7.93 -2.52
C GLU A 73 -7.46 -7.40 -1.29
N SER A 74 -6.74 -6.84 -0.31
CA SER A 74 -7.35 -6.23 0.88
C SER A 74 -8.20 -5.00 0.55
N LEU A 75 -7.75 -4.13 -0.35
CA LEU A 75 -8.50 -2.95 -0.79
C LEU A 75 -9.73 -3.34 -1.62
N MET A 76 -9.60 -4.32 -2.53
CA MET A 76 -10.71 -4.83 -3.34
C MET A 76 -11.83 -5.41 -2.46
N HIS A 77 -11.48 -6.13 -1.40
CA HIS A 77 -12.46 -6.61 -0.41
C HIS A 77 -13.13 -5.49 0.40
N ARG A 78 -12.42 -4.38 0.66
CA ARG A 78 -12.97 -3.24 1.41
C ARG A 78 -13.86 -2.33 0.54
N ALA A 79 -13.65 -2.32 -0.77
CA ALA A 79 -14.29 -1.37 -1.70
C ALA A 79 -15.83 -1.39 -1.66
N GLU A 80 -16.46 -2.50 -1.27
CA GLU A 80 -17.91 -2.57 -1.05
C GLU A 80 -18.38 -1.61 0.06
N GLY A 81 -17.63 -1.55 1.17
CA GLY A 81 -17.85 -0.62 2.29
C GLY A 81 -17.14 0.73 2.13
N GLY A 82 -16.40 0.91 1.04
CA GLY A 82 -15.55 2.07 0.78
C GLY A 82 -14.09 1.83 1.13
N LEU A 83 -13.20 2.49 0.38
CA LEU A 83 -11.77 2.43 0.63
C LEU A 83 -11.41 3.19 1.92
N PRO A 84 -10.33 2.79 2.62
CA PRO A 84 -9.88 3.50 3.82
C PRO A 84 -9.57 4.98 3.52
N ARG A 85 -9.74 5.83 4.53
CA ARG A 85 -9.40 7.26 4.49
C ARG A 85 -8.28 7.50 5.50
N VAL A 86 -7.04 7.47 5.05
CA VAL A 86 -5.85 7.49 5.91
C VAL A 86 -5.21 8.87 5.90
N ASN A 87 -4.66 9.26 4.75
CA ASN A 87 -4.06 10.56 4.49
C ASN A 87 -4.02 10.78 2.97
N ARG A 88 -3.70 11.99 2.52
CA ARG A 88 -3.72 12.33 1.09
C ARG A 88 -2.87 11.42 0.21
N LEU A 89 -1.63 11.10 0.61
CA LEU A 89 -0.73 10.28 -0.19
C LEU A 89 -1.20 8.83 -0.24
N THR A 90 -1.56 8.28 0.92
CA THR A 90 -2.08 6.91 1.06
C THR A 90 -3.37 6.71 0.28
N ASP A 91 -4.29 7.67 0.37
CA ASP A 91 -5.55 7.60 -0.34
C ASP A 91 -5.34 7.65 -1.86
N ILE A 92 -4.36 8.42 -2.36
CA ILE A 92 -4.01 8.46 -3.78
C ILE A 92 -3.46 7.11 -4.24
N TYR A 93 -2.44 6.56 -3.58
CA TYR A 93 -1.87 5.28 -4.03
C TYR A 93 -2.84 4.12 -3.85
N ASN A 94 -3.76 4.17 -2.87
CA ASN A 94 -4.82 3.17 -2.72
C ASN A 94 -5.82 3.24 -3.88
N ALA A 95 -6.22 4.44 -4.30
CA ALA A 95 -7.07 4.62 -5.48
C ALA A 95 -6.38 4.07 -6.74
N ILE A 96 -5.11 4.45 -6.97
CA ILE A 96 -4.31 3.95 -8.10
C ILE A 96 -4.19 2.41 -8.04
N SER A 97 -3.96 1.86 -6.84
CA SER A 97 -3.80 0.41 -6.66
C SER A 97 -5.03 -0.33 -7.16
N VAL A 98 -6.21 0.14 -6.75
CA VAL A 98 -7.50 -0.47 -7.12
C VAL A 98 -7.81 -0.25 -8.60
N THR A 99 -7.70 0.98 -9.10
CA THR A 99 -8.02 1.31 -10.50
C THR A 99 -7.14 0.53 -11.49
N HIS A 100 -5.87 0.33 -11.17
CA HIS A 100 -4.92 -0.35 -12.06
C HIS A 100 -4.64 -1.80 -11.67
N GLN A 101 -5.24 -2.30 -10.58
CA GLN A 101 -5.02 -3.65 -10.05
C GLN A 101 -3.53 -3.97 -9.82
N ILE A 102 -2.82 -3.02 -9.21
CA ILE A 102 -1.39 -3.13 -8.85
C ILE A 102 -1.26 -2.82 -7.36
N PRO A 103 -0.63 -3.67 -6.55
CA PRO A 103 -0.39 -3.34 -5.16
C PRO A 103 0.69 -2.26 -5.06
N LEU A 104 0.34 -1.11 -4.49
CA LEU A 104 1.28 -0.04 -4.19
C LEU A 104 1.41 0.17 -2.68
N GLY A 105 2.55 0.73 -2.30
CA GLY A 105 2.85 1.23 -0.96
C GLY A 105 3.77 2.44 -1.08
N GLY A 106 3.88 3.21 -0.01
CA GLY A 106 4.75 4.38 0.06
C GLY A 106 5.41 4.45 1.42
N GLU A 107 6.68 4.82 1.44
CA GLU A 107 7.49 4.93 2.65
C GLU A 107 8.08 6.32 2.77
N ASP A 108 8.33 6.74 4.01
CA ASP A 108 8.98 8.01 4.32
C ASP A 108 10.50 7.85 4.18
N LEU A 109 11.07 8.45 3.14
CA LEU A 109 12.50 8.34 2.83
C LEU A 109 13.38 8.87 3.97
N ASP A 110 12.91 9.87 4.71
CA ASP A 110 13.69 10.49 5.80
C ASP A 110 13.79 9.57 7.03
N LYS A 111 12.98 8.49 7.08
CA LYS A 111 13.05 7.48 8.14
C LYS A 111 14.04 6.35 7.85
N TYR A 112 14.54 6.26 6.62
CA TYR A 112 15.54 5.26 6.28
C TYR A 112 16.90 5.65 6.85
N SER A 113 17.55 4.71 7.53
CA SER A 113 18.94 4.85 7.99
C SER A 113 19.97 4.78 6.85
N ARG A 114 19.58 4.17 5.71
CA ARG A 114 20.37 4.05 4.47
C ARG A 114 19.46 3.74 3.28
N LEU A 115 20.03 3.63 2.08
CA LEU A 115 19.28 3.23 0.89
C LEU A 115 18.48 1.94 1.12
N PRO A 116 17.19 1.89 0.72
CA PRO A 116 16.36 0.69 0.83
C PRO A 116 16.98 -0.49 0.10
N LEU A 117 16.97 -1.66 0.75
CA LEU A 117 17.45 -2.91 0.18
C LEU A 117 16.32 -3.94 0.14
N LEU A 118 16.13 -4.58 -1.01
CA LEU A 118 15.19 -5.69 -1.17
C LEU A 118 15.94 -7.01 -0.99
N ILE A 119 15.63 -7.76 0.07
CA ILE A 119 16.30 -9.03 0.39
C ILE A 119 15.30 -10.17 0.52
N ARG A 120 15.82 -11.40 0.52
CA ARG A 120 15.12 -12.56 1.10
C ARG A 120 15.53 -12.67 2.57
N ALA A 121 14.56 -12.60 3.47
CA ALA A 121 14.74 -12.67 4.90
C ALA A 121 15.40 -13.98 5.32
N SER A 122 16.29 -13.91 6.31
CA SER A 122 16.84 -15.07 7.02
C SER A 122 15.89 -15.56 8.12
N GLY A 123 14.94 -14.73 8.53
CA GLY A 123 14.05 -14.96 9.67
C GLY A 123 14.57 -14.37 10.98
N GLN A 124 15.59 -13.51 10.90
CA GLN A 124 16.19 -12.82 12.04
C GLN A 124 16.02 -11.30 11.96
N GLU A 125 15.58 -10.80 10.81
CA GLU A 125 15.34 -9.39 10.58
C GLU A 125 14.13 -8.94 11.39
N LYS A 126 14.31 -7.92 12.22
CA LYS A 126 13.23 -7.38 13.03
C LYS A 126 12.34 -6.48 12.20
N PHE A 127 11.03 -6.71 12.28
CA PHE A 127 10.01 -5.84 11.73
C PHE A 127 9.20 -5.24 12.87
N GLU A 128 9.36 -3.94 13.12
CA GLU A 128 8.50 -3.23 14.06
C GLU A 128 7.20 -2.83 13.36
N THR A 129 6.09 -3.37 13.83
CA THR A 129 4.75 -3.10 13.29
C THR A 129 3.77 -2.84 14.42
N THR A 130 2.54 -2.50 14.08
CA THR A 130 1.46 -2.28 15.05
C THR A 130 0.41 -3.37 14.92
N ALA A 131 0.12 -4.06 16.02
CA ALA A 131 -0.96 -5.02 16.13
C ALA A 131 -1.86 -4.64 17.31
N ALA A 132 -3.17 -4.57 17.07
CA ALA A 132 -4.16 -4.15 18.08
C ALA A 132 -3.85 -2.81 18.78
N GLY A 133 -3.14 -1.88 18.09
CA GLY A 133 -2.75 -0.58 18.63
C GLY A 133 -1.46 -0.58 19.45
N GLU A 134 -0.80 -1.73 19.61
CA GLU A 134 0.46 -1.88 20.31
C GLU A 134 1.61 -2.11 19.33
N THR A 135 2.78 -1.55 19.64
CA THR A 135 4.01 -1.85 18.90
C THR A 135 4.44 -3.28 19.20
N VAL A 136 4.57 -4.08 18.15
CA VAL A 136 5.03 -5.46 18.21
C VAL A 136 6.23 -5.65 17.28
N THR A 137 7.13 -6.53 17.67
CA THR A 137 8.23 -6.96 16.79
C THR A 137 7.89 -8.31 16.19
N GLU A 138 7.84 -8.37 14.87
CA GLU A 138 7.68 -9.59 14.10
C GLU A 138 9.00 -9.97 13.43
N LEU A 139 9.15 -11.25 13.09
CA LEU A 139 10.25 -11.76 12.27
C LEU A 139 9.64 -12.35 11.00
N PRO A 140 9.96 -11.81 9.80
CA PRO A 140 9.50 -12.39 8.55
C PRO A 140 9.92 -13.85 8.43
N ALA A 141 9.18 -14.65 7.67
CA ALA A 141 9.60 -16.03 7.47
C ALA A 141 10.90 -16.10 6.66
N ALA A 142 11.74 -17.10 6.93
CA ALA A 142 12.93 -17.33 6.11
C ALA A 142 12.53 -17.54 4.63
N GLY A 143 13.19 -16.81 3.73
CA GLY A 143 12.89 -16.77 2.30
C GLY A 143 11.87 -15.71 1.89
N GLU A 144 11.21 -15.03 2.84
CA GLU A 144 10.26 -13.96 2.55
C GLU A 144 10.97 -12.74 1.91
N VAL A 145 10.38 -12.14 0.88
CA VAL A 145 10.94 -10.93 0.28
C VAL A 145 10.51 -9.69 1.07
N VAL A 146 11.49 -8.94 1.57
CA VAL A 146 11.27 -7.78 2.45
C VAL A 146 12.13 -6.59 2.04
N TRP A 147 11.59 -5.38 2.24
CA TRP A 147 12.38 -4.15 2.21
C TRP A 147 13.00 -3.90 3.58
N CYS A 148 14.30 -3.71 3.62
CA CYS A 148 15.03 -3.40 4.85
C CYS A 148 16.04 -2.27 4.66
N ASP A 149 16.52 -1.75 5.78
CA ASP A 149 17.69 -0.89 5.86
C ASP A 149 18.68 -1.46 6.89
N ASP A 150 19.52 -0.64 7.54
CA ASP A 150 20.45 -1.14 8.58
C ASP A 150 19.78 -1.33 9.95
N THR A 151 18.57 -0.78 10.14
CA THR A 151 17.83 -0.85 11.41
C THR A 151 16.87 -2.02 11.46
N GLY A 152 16.42 -2.51 10.30
CA GLY A 152 15.56 -3.67 10.22
C GLY A 152 14.68 -3.65 8.98
N VAL A 153 13.58 -4.37 9.05
CA VAL A 153 12.57 -4.41 8.00
C VAL A 153 11.73 -3.15 8.08
N VAL A 154 11.53 -2.49 6.95
CA VAL A 154 10.68 -1.31 6.82
C VAL A 154 9.32 -1.70 6.27
N ALA A 155 9.29 -2.60 5.29
CA ALA A 155 8.05 -3.10 4.72
C ALA A 155 8.14 -4.59 4.43
N VAL A 156 7.11 -5.30 4.88
CA VAL A 156 6.84 -6.70 4.51
C VAL A 156 5.63 -6.70 3.62
N ARG A 157 5.79 -7.19 2.39
CA ARG A 157 4.71 -7.20 1.40
C ARG A 157 4.27 -5.75 1.10
N THR A 158 3.55 -5.53 0.01
CA THR A 158 2.84 -4.27 -0.20
C THR A 158 1.63 -4.30 0.75
N SER A 159 1.75 -3.80 1.97
CA SER A 159 0.66 -3.72 2.95
C SER A 159 -0.17 -2.44 2.74
N ALA A 160 -1.50 -2.54 2.83
CA ALA A 160 -2.45 -1.40 2.81
C ALA A 160 -3.21 -1.24 4.11
#